data_AF-A0A101FQA7-F1
#
_entry.id   AF-A0A101FQA7-F1
#
_cell.length_a   1.000
_cell.length_b   1.000
_cell.length_c   1.000
_cell.angle_alpha   90.00
_cell.angle_beta   90.00
_cell.angle_gamma   90.00
#
_symmetry.space_group_name_H-M   'P 1'
#
loop_
_entity.id
_entity.type
_entity.pdbx_description
1 polymer ?
#
loop_
_entity_poly.entity_id
_entity_poly.type
_entity_poly.pdbx_seq_one_letter_code
_entity_poly.pdbx_strand_id
1 'polypeptide(L)'
;MEVSRGRAVIGGREVEVIDTPGLYSLLAITEEEKVTRRLLLEEGVDLIVHVVDAKNLERSLHLTLQLIEAGMRVVLVLNMLDEAARLGLTIDTARLARELNIPVVGTVATTGEGLDLLRQVIAENVRVAG
;
A
#
# COMPACT_ATOMS: atom_id res chain seq x y z
N MET A 1 14.81 15.08 -5.39
CA MET A 1 14.87 13.96 -4.44
C MET A 1 14.73 12.68 -5.22
N GLU A 2 15.53 11.69 -4.89
CA GLU A 2 15.68 10.47 -5.68
C GLU A 2 14.75 9.40 -5.11
N VAL A 3 13.87 8.86 -5.96
CA VAL A 3 13.09 7.66 -5.62
C VAL A 3 13.97 6.44 -5.77
N SER A 4 13.89 5.50 -4.83
CA SER A 4 14.66 4.26 -4.92
C SER A 4 13.90 3.26 -5.78
N ARG A 5 14.57 2.64 -6.74
CA ARG A 5 14.00 1.59 -7.58
C ARG A 5 14.74 0.28 -7.37
N GLY A 6 13.99 -0.81 -7.33
CA GLY A 6 14.52 -2.16 -7.23
C GLY A 6 13.76 -3.10 -8.16
N ARG A 7 14.37 -4.24 -8.49
CA ARG A 7 13.69 -5.30 -9.22
C ARG A 7 13.53 -6.51 -8.32
N ALA A 8 12.39 -7.18 -8.45
CA ALA A 8 12.10 -8.40 -7.72
C ALA A 8 11.37 -9.40 -8.62
N VAL A 9 11.39 -10.67 -8.23
CA VAL A 9 10.53 -11.69 -8.82
C VAL A 9 9.43 -12.03 -7.82
N ILE A 10 8.18 -11.70 -8.16
CA ILE A 10 7.01 -11.96 -7.31
C ILE A 10 6.02 -12.80 -8.11
N GLY A 11 5.64 -13.98 -7.59
CA GLY A 11 4.77 -14.91 -8.31
C GLY A 11 5.32 -15.38 -9.66
N GLY A 12 6.65 -15.46 -9.79
CA GLY A 12 7.33 -15.81 -11.04
C GLY A 12 7.41 -14.69 -12.07
N ARG A 13 7.08 -13.45 -11.71
CA ARG A 13 7.10 -12.27 -12.61
C ARG A 13 8.15 -11.26 -12.17
N GLU A 14 8.93 -10.74 -13.11
CA GLU A 14 9.81 -9.60 -12.85
C GLU A 14 8.96 -8.34 -12.66
N VAL A 15 9.15 -7.65 -11.54
CA VAL A 15 8.47 -6.40 -11.20
C VAL A 15 9.50 -5.34 -10.85
N GLU A 16 9.22 -4.09 -11.22
CA GLU A 16 9.91 -2.93 -10.66
C GLU A 16 9.16 -2.46 -9.40
N VAL A 17 9.89 -2.31 -8.31
CA VAL A 17 9.40 -1.73 -7.07
C VAL A 17 9.98 -0.33 -6.96
N ILE A 18 9.11 0.66 -6.86
CA ILE A 18 9.48 2.07 -6.69
C ILE A 18 9.13 2.47 -5.26
N ASP A 19 10.14 2.76 -4.46
CA ASP A 19 9.96 3.36 -3.14
C ASP A 19 9.81 4.88 -3.28
N THR A 20 8.76 5.41 -2.69
CA THR A 20 8.33 6.80 -2.88
C THR A 20 8.30 7.53 -1.53
N PRO A 21 8.57 8.85 -1.51
CA PRO A 21 8.27 9.66 -0.34
C PRO A 21 6.83 9.45 0.14
N GLY A 22 6.63 9.54 1.45
CA GLY A 22 5.30 9.43 2.03
C GLY A 22 4.34 10.46 1.46
N LEU A 23 3.07 10.08 1.36
CA LEU A 23 2.00 10.96 0.92
C LEU A 23 0.92 11.03 2.00
N TYR A 24 0.49 12.24 2.37
CA TYR A 24 -0.64 12.42 3.27
C TYR A 24 -1.98 12.50 2.53
N SER A 25 -2.00 13.15 1.36
CA SER A 25 -3.17 13.21 0.48
C SER A 25 -2.75 13.44 -0.98
N LEU A 26 -3.62 13.10 -1.93
CA LEU A 26 -3.42 13.36 -3.36
C LEU A 26 -3.36 14.86 -3.74
N LEU A 27 -3.60 15.79 -2.81
CA LEU A 27 -3.35 17.22 -3.03
C LEU A 27 -1.86 17.56 -3.07
N ALA A 28 -1.02 16.77 -2.39
CA ALA A 28 0.44 16.89 -2.35
C ALA A 28 0.96 18.33 -2.09
N ILE A 29 1.05 18.70 -0.82
CA ILE A 29 1.36 20.06 -0.39
C ILE A 29 2.87 20.30 -0.39
N THR A 30 3.65 19.29 -0.01
CA THR A 30 5.12 19.39 0.04
C THR A 30 5.77 19.00 -1.29
N GLU A 31 7.01 19.43 -1.52
CA GLU A 31 7.77 19.03 -2.72
C GLU A 31 8.00 17.52 -2.78
N GLU A 32 8.18 16.87 -1.63
CA GLU A 32 8.29 15.41 -1.53
C GLU A 32 7.01 14.71 -1.99
N GLU A 33 5.86 15.18 -1.49
CA GLU A 33 4.56 14.63 -1.86
C GLU A 33 4.26 14.83 -3.34
N LYS A 34 4.68 15.97 -3.92
CA LYS A 34 4.48 16.27 -5.35
C LYS A 34 5.24 15.28 -6.23
N VAL A 35 6.40 14.80 -5.80
CA VAL A 35 7.15 13.75 -6.50
C VAL A 35 6.35 12.45 -6.52
N THR A 36 5.86 11.99 -5.37
CA THR A 36 5.05 10.76 -5.27
C THR A 36 3.76 10.87 -6.09
N ARG A 37 3.04 11.99 -5.97
CA ARG A 37 1.81 12.22 -6.75
C ARG A 37 2.08 12.19 -8.26
N ARG A 38 3.17 12.81 -8.71
CA ARG A 38 3.54 12.80 -10.15
C ARG A 38 3.78 11.38 -10.64
N LEU A 39 4.55 10.57 -9.89
CA LEU A 39 4.80 9.17 -10.21
C LEU A 39 3.49 8.37 -10.34
N LEU A 40 2.60 8.50 -9.36
CA LEU A 40 1.31 7.79 -9.36
C LEU A 40 0.42 8.15 -10.54
N LEU A 41 0.45 9.41 -11.01
CA LEU A 41 -0.45 9.90 -12.06
C LEU A 41 0.14 9.80 -13.48
N GLU A 42 1.47 9.86 -13.62
CA GLU A 42 2.13 10.03 -14.92
C GLU A 42 2.94 8.80 -15.35
N GLU A 43 3.48 7.99 -14.42
CA GLU A 43 4.39 6.88 -14.76
C GLU A 43 3.70 5.51 -14.90
N GLY A 44 2.36 5.48 -14.90
CA GLY A 44 1.61 4.26 -15.27
C GLY A 44 1.77 3.09 -14.28
N VAL A 45 1.61 3.34 -12.99
CA VAL A 45 1.75 2.33 -11.93
C VAL A 45 0.65 1.25 -12.03
N ASP A 46 1.04 -0.02 -12.11
CA ASP A 46 0.11 -1.16 -12.21
C ASP A 46 -0.64 -1.49 -10.91
N LEU A 47 0.05 -1.30 -9.78
CA LEU A 47 -0.39 -1.65 -8.44
C LEU A 47 0.28 -0.75 -7.39
N ILE A 48 -0.51 -0.23 -6.46
CA ILE A 48 -0.02 0.52 -5.29
C ILE A 48 -0.07 -0.37 -4.07
N VAL A 49 1.07 -0.55 -3.40
CA VAL A 49 1.13 -1.16 -2.06
C VAL A 49 1.08 -0.01 -1.04
N HIS A 50 -0.11 0.29 -0.55
CA HIS A 50 -0.33 1.39 0.39
C HIS A 50 -0.10 0.89 1.82
N VAL A 51 1.11 1.11 2.35
CA VAL A 51 1.48 0.73 3.70
C VAL A 51 1.06 1.81 4.69
N VAL A 52 0.29 1.43 5.70
CA VAL A 52 -0.23 2.33 6.74
C VAL A 52 0.04 1.77 8.13
N ASP A 53 0.18 2.64 9.12
CA ASP A 53 0.26 2.25 10.52
C ASP A 53 -1.14 1.88 11.03
N ALA A 54 -1.30 0.62 11.46
CA ALA A 54 -2.55 0.08 11.98
C ALA A 54 -3.12 0.90 13.15
N LYS A 55 -2.27 1.54 13.97
CA LYS A 55 -2.69 2.38 15.10
C LYS A 55 -3.39 3.66 14.64
N ASN A 56 -3.09 4.11 13.43
CA ASN A 56 -3.55 5.37 12.85
C ASN A 56 -4.50 5.15 11.66
N LEU A 57 -5.16 3.99 11.59
CA LEU A 57 -5.97 3.56 10.44
C LEU A 57 -6.99 4.62 9.99
N GLU A 58 -7.74 5.23 10.91
CA GLU A 58 -8.77 6.24 10.58
C GLU A 58 -8.19 7.41 9.77
N ARG A 59 -7.00 7.89 10.14
CA ARG A 59 -6.31 8.97 9.42
C ARG A 59 -5.85 8.49 8.04
N SER A 60 -5.26 7.30 7.96
CA SER A 60 -4.73 6.75 6.72
C SER A 60 -5.81 6.36 5.72
N LEU A 61 -7.03 6.05 6.18
CA LEU A 61 -8.16 5.76 5.31
C LEU A 61 -8.53 6.94 4.41
N HIS A 62 -8.23 8.18 4.80
CA HIS A 62 -8.48 9.33 3.94
C HIS A 62 -7.72 9.25 2.61
N LEU A 63 -6.41 8.98 2.65
CA LEU A 63 -5.62 8.77 1.43
C LEU A 63 -6.04 7.48 0.72
N THR A 64 -6.33 6.41 1.47
CA THR A 64 -6.77 5.13 0.89
C THR A 64 -8.01 5.35 0.00
N LEU A 65 -9.01 6.07 0.49
CA LEU A 65 -10.22 6.39 -0.26
C LEU A 65 -9.92 7.25 -1.49
N GLN A 66 -9.07 8.27 -1.38
CA GLN A 66 -8.67 9.09 -2.52
C GLN A 66 -8.00 8.27 -3.63
N LEU A 67 -7.14 7.32 -3.28
CA LEU A 67 -6.49 6.42 -4.25
C LEU A 67 -7.52 5.52 -4.95
N ILE A 68 -8.47 4.96 -4.18
CA ILE A 68 -9.57 4.14 -4.72
C ILE A 68 -10.46 4.96 -5.65
N GLU A 69 -10.88 6.16 -5.23
CA GLU A 69 -11.72 7.07 -6.01
C GLU A 69 -11.04 7.56 -7.29
N ALA A 70 -9.70 7.71 -7.27
CA ALA A 70 -8.90 8.00 -8.45
C ALA A 70 -8.80 6.81 -9.43
N GLY A 71 -9.43 5.66 -9.11
CA GLY A 71 -9.44 4.47 -9.95
C GLY A 71 -8.11 3.69 -9.91
N MET A 72 -7.26 3.97 -8.93
CA MET A 72 -5.99 3.28 -8.78
C MET A 72 -6.19 1.89 -8.18
N ARG A 73 -5.39 0.91 -8.62
CA ARG A 73 -5.39 -0.43 -8.04
C ARG A 73 -4.54 -0.41 -6.77
N VAL A 74 -5.17 -0.60 -5.63
CA VAL A 74 -4.52 -0.49 -4.31
C VAL A 74 -4.60 -1.82 -3.58
N VAL A 75 -3.51 -2.20 -2.93
CA VAL A 75 -3.47 -3.19 -1.84
C VAL A 75 -3.14 -2.42 -0.57
N LEU A 76 -4.03 -2.45 0.41
CA LEU A 76 -3.82 -1.78 1.69
C LEU A 76 -3.04 -2.72 2.62
N VAL A 77 -1.93 -2.26 3.16
CA VAL A 77 -1.11 -3.02 4.12
C VAL A 77 -1.19 -2.35 5.48
N LEU A 78 -1.83 -3.01 6.45
CA LEU A 78 -1.86 -2.56 7.83
C LEU A 78 -0.62 -3.10 8.55
N ASN A 79 0.39 -2.25 8.72
CA ASN A 79 1.62 -2.58 9.44
C ASN A 79 1.50 -2.26 10.94
N MET A 80 2.36 -2.85 11.76
CA MET A 80 2.38 -2.69 13.23
C MET A 80 1.10 -3.21 13.91
N LEU A 81 0.55 -4.33 13.43
CA LEU A 81 -0.66 -4.94 14.03
C LEU A 81 -0.44 -5.40 15.49
N ASP A 82 0.77 -5.84 15.82
CA ASP A 82 1.17 -6.20 17.17
C ASP A 82 1.13 -4.99 18.12
N GLU A 83 1.62 -3.83 17.68
CA GLU A 83 1.54 -2.60 18.48
C GLU A 83 0.10 -2.10 18.61
N ALA A 84 -0.70 -2.18 17.54
CA ALA A 84 -2.13 -1.86 17.60
C ALA A 84 -2.86 -2.75 18.62
N ALA A 85 -2.61 -4.06 18.60
CA ALA A 85 -3.18 -5.00 19.57
C ALA A 85 -2.76 -4.69 21.01
N ARG A 86 -1.50 -4.29 21.24
CA ARG A 86 -1.01 -3.85 22.56
C ARG A 86 -1.71 -2.59 23.08
N LEU A 87 -2.24 -1.75 22.20
CA LEU A 87 -3.07 -0.58 22.53
C LEU A 87 -4.55 -0.93 22.68
N GLY A 88 -4.93 -2.21 22.57
CA GLY A 88 -6.32 -2.66 22.64
C GLY A 88 -7.10 -2.45 21.34
N LEU A 89 -6.43 -2.10 20.24
CA LEU A 89 -7.04 -1.94 18.93
C LEU A 89 -7.11 -3.30 18.24
N THR A 90 -8.32 -3.74 17.90
CA THR A 90 -8.54 -4.94 17.08
C THR A 90 -9.09 -4.50 15.73
N ILE A 91 -8.43 -4.87 14.65
CA ILE A 91 -8.83 -4.50 13.29
C ILE A 91 -9.24 -5.76 12.54
N ASP A 92 -10.49 -5.79 12.09
CA ASP A 92 -11.00 -6.83 11.20
C ASP A 92 -10.60 -6.51 9.75
N THR A 93 -9.45 -7.03 9.32
CA THR A 93 -8.93 -6.85 7.96
C THR A 93 -9.85 -7.41 6.90
N ALA A 94 -10.56 -8.51 7.19
CA ALA A 94 -11.49 -9.13 6.24
C ALA A 94 -12.74 -8.27 6.04
N ARG A 95 -13.28 -7.69 7.12
CA ARG A 95 -14.35 -6.70 7.00
C ARG A 95 -13.86 -5.47 6.26
N LEU A 96 -12.70 -4.91 6.62
CA LEU A 96 -12.17 -3.72 5.97
C LEU A 96 -11.98 -3.93 4.46
N ALA A 97 -11.47 -5.10 4.05
CA ALA A 97 -11.35 -5.46 2.63
C ALA A 97 -12.69 -5.46 1.89
N ARG A 98 -13.75 -6.00 2.52
CA ARG A 98 -15.10 -5.99 1.93
C ARG A 98 -15.67 -4.59 1.80
N GLU A 99 -15.50 -3.75 2.83
CA GLU A 99 -16.05 -2.38 2.83
C GLU A 99 -15.31 -1.47 1.83
N LEU A 100 -13.98 -1.60 1.73
CA LEU A 100 -13.17 -0.81 0.79
C LEU A 100 -13.14 -1.39 -0.63
N ASN A 101 -13.60 -2.64 -0.80
CA ASN A 101 -13.54 -3.38 -2.07
C ASN A 101 -12.12 -3.45 -2.68
N ILE A 102 -11.10 -3.60 -1.82
CA ILE A 102 -9.70 -3.80 -2.19
C ILE A 102 -9.05 -4.86 -1.28
N PRO A 103 -7.94 -5.50 -1.69
CA PRO A 103 -7.21 -6.39 -0.79
C PRO A 103 -6.63 -5.63 0.41
N VAL A 104 -6.78 -6.20 1.60
CA VAL A 104 -6.20 -5.69 2.85
C VAL A 104 -5.35 -6.80 3.47
N VAL A 105 -4.08 -6.49 3.77
CA VAL A 105 -3.13 -7.44 4.38
C VAL A 105 -2.61 -6.87 5.69
N GLY A 106 -2.72 -7.65 6.76
CA GLY A 106 -2.11 -7.35 8.05
C GLY A 106 -0.65 -7.79 8.09
N THR A 107 0.24 -6.97 8.64
CA THR A 107 1.67 -7.29 8.73
C THR A 107 2.31 -6.83 10.05
N VAL A 108 3.40 -7.50 10.40
CA VAL A 108 4.39 -7.04 11.38
C VAL A 108 5.74 -7.07 10.69
N ALA A 109 6.12 -5.96 10.06
CA ALA A 109 7.28 -5.92 9.17
C ALA A 109 8.61 -6.31 9.87
N THR A 110 8.72 -6.05 11.18
CA THR A 110 9.91 -6.38 11.99
C THR A 110 10.10 -7.88 12.22
N THR A 111 9.02 -8.66 12.25
CA THR A 111 9.05 -10.12 12.41
C THR A 111 8.86 -10.86 11.08
N GLY A 112 8.45 -10.14 10.03
CA GLY A 112 8.14 -10.69 8.71
C GLY A 112 6.75 -11.31 8.61
N GLU A 113 5.93 -11.22 9.66
CA GLU A 113 4.56 -11.74 9.66
C GLU A 113 3.71 -11.04 8.58
N GLY A 114 2.95 -11.83 7.82
CA GLY A 114 2.08 -11.34 6.75
C GLY A 114 2.79 -11.02 5.43
N LEU A 115 4.13 -11.05 5.37
CA LEU A 115 4.86 -10.74 4.12
C LEU A 115 4.65 -11.78 3.02
N ASP A 116 4.50 -13.06 3.37
CA ASP A 116 4.22 -14.10 2.36
C ASP A 116 2.82 -13.96 1.77
N LEU A 117 1.83 -13.65 2.60
CA LEU A 117 0.48 -13.31 2.15
C LEU A 117 0.51 -12.06 1.27
N LEU A 118 1.26 -11.02 1.66
CA LEU A 118 1.41 -9.81 0.86
C LEU A 118 2.01 -10.13 -0.53
N ARG A 119 3.06 -10.96 -0.60
CA ARG A 119 3.66 -11.40 -1.87
C ARG A 119 2.64 -12.13 -2.75
N GLN A 120 1.83 -13.00 -2.17
CA GLN A 120 0.77 -13.70 -2.89
C GLN A 120 -0.27 -12.70 -3.44
N VAL A 121 -0.77 -11.79 -2.60
CA VAL A 121 -1.75 -10.78 -3.00
C VAL A 121 -1.20 -9.88 -4.10
N ILE A 122 0.07 -9.47 -4.02
CA ILE A 122 0.74 -8.70 -5.09
C ILE A 122 0.76 -9.50 -6.39
N ALA A 123 1.17 -10.78 -6.35
CA ALA A 123 1.23 -11.64 -7.53
C ALA A 123 -0.13 -11.79 -8.24
N GLU A 124 -1.22 -11.85 -7.48
CA GLU A 124 -2.59 -11.97 -7.99
C GLU A 124 -3.12 -10.65 -8.58
N ASN A 125 -2.58 -9.49 -8.17
CA ASN A 125 -3.11 -8.16 -8.51
C ASN A 125 -2.24 -7.35 -9.49
N VAL A 126 -0.95 -7.68 -9.66
CA VAL A 126 -0.10 -7.06 -10.68
C VAL A 126 -0.58 -7.46 -12.08
N ARG A 127 -0.76 -6.46 -12.96
CA ARG A 127 -1.14 -6.68 -14.36
C ARG A 127 -0.05 -7.43 -15.12
N VAL A 128 -0.48 -8.19 -16.11
CA VAL A 128 0.40 -8.69 -17.18
C VAL A 128 0.41 -7.62 -18.25
N ALA A 129 1.58 -7.13 -18.66
CA ALA A 129 1.70 -6.42 -19.92
C ALA A 129 1.28 -7.40 -21.02
N GLY A 130 0.11 -7.15 -21.62
CA GLY A 130 -0.36 -7.89 -22.80
C GLY A 130 0.42 -7.51 -24.05
#